data_AF-A0A7L7W2B6-F1
#
_entry.id   AF-A0A7L7W2B6-F1
#
_cell.length_a   1.000
_cell.length_b   1.000
_cell.length_c   1.000
_cell.angle_alpha   90.00
_cell.angle_beta   90.00
_cell.angle_gamma   90.00
#
_symmetry.space_group_name_H-M   'P 1'
#
loop_
_entity.id
_entity.type
_entity.pdbx_description
1 polymer ?
#
loop_
_entity_poly.entity_id
_entity_poly.type
_entity_poly.pdbx_seq_one_letter_code
_entity_poly.pdbx_strand_id
1 'polypeptide(L)'
;MAEHNDGPERLSTDELVSLIDEIAAGRGSGLVPERTPMDDPYWPASDYSQPKPSLEEIRAQIKREQEAVDSRLRSGEDVFVITASGARRVHRPGCWHVRHTVDRTEAWDMVLQGYETLRPADLGMVYRMPHVLSRQEVEALNSYVTCQVCAPGLDHQRKKFTFPVRPMLALSFGAQHVGRAVFTEEGEELGALVSHQRIVTADGIRSITTTTLQTLEGDGTEKYVLAPKESL
;
A
#
# COMPACT_ATOMS: atom_id res chain seq x y z
N MET A 1 -47.34 17.53 -33.98
CA MET A 1 -46.25 16.58 -33.68
C MET A 1 -45.97 16.73 -32.20
N ALA A 2 -46.32 15.73 -31.38
CA ALA A 2 -46.11 15.75 -29.94
C ALA A 2 -44.98 14.77 -29.62
N GLU A 3 -43.90 15.29 -29.03
CA GLU A 3 -42.73 14.51 -28.63
C GLU A 3 -43.02 13.83 -27.28
N HIS A 4 -42.89 12.50 -27.26
CA HIS A 4 -42.95 11.69 -26.04
C HIS A 4 -41.62 11.85 -25.30
N ASN A 5 -41.70 12.33 -24.07
CA ASN A 5 -40.58 12.55 -23.17
C ASN A 5 -40.52 11.36 -22.20
N ASP A 6 -39.88 10.27 -22.60
CA ASP A 6 -39.59 9.13 -21.74
C ASP A 6 -38.38 9.46 -20.87
N GLY A 7 -38.65 10.13 -19.75
CA GLY A 7 -37.67 10.28 -18.67
C GLY A 7 -37.33 8.92 -18.04
N PRO A 8 -36.16 8.80 -17.38
CA PRO A 8 -35.75 7.54 -16.77
C PRO A 8 -36.80 7.06 -15.77
N GLU A 9 -37.30 5.84 -15.98
CA GLU A 9 -38.26 5.20 -15.08
C GLU A 9 -37.71 5.19 -13.66
N ARG A 10 -38.40 5.92 -12.79
CA ARG A 10 -38.14 5.87 -11.35
C ARG A 10 -38.71 4.57 -10.84
N LEU A 11 -37.84 3.71 -10.32
CA LEU A 11 -38.25 2.54 -9.57
C LEU A 11 -39.27 2.97 -8.51
N SER A 12 -40.39 2.26 -8.48
CA SER A 12 -41.42 2.46 -7.49
C SER A 12 -40.87 2.13 -6.10
N THR A 13 -41.48 2.71 -5.07
CA THR A 13 -41.09 2.46 -3.68
C THR A 13 -41.18 0.98 -3.33
N ASP A 14 -42.13 0.25 -3.92
CA ASP A 14 -42.30 -1.19 -3.71
C ASP A 14 -41.18 -2.01 -4.37
N GLU A 15 -40.69 -1.61 -5.54
CA GLU A 15 -39.52 -2.23 -6.18
C GLU A 15 -38.24 -2.00 -5.38
N LEU A 16 -38.09 -0.81 -4.79
CA LEU A 16 -36.97 -0.48 -3.90
C LEU A 16 -36.98 -1.31 -2.62
N VAL A 17 -38.16 -1.48 -2.00
CA VAL A 17 -38.32 -2.31 -0.80
C VAL A 17 -38.06 -3.78 -1.10
N SER A 18 -38.56 -4.28 -2.24
CA SER A 18 -38.31 -5.67 -2.66
C SER A 18 -36.83 -5.95 -2.93
N LEU A 19 -36.10 -4.97 -3.50
CA LEU A 19 -34.65 -5.08 -3.71
C LEU A 19 -33.87 -5.12 -2.38
N ILE A 20 -34.30 -4.32 -1.40
CA ILE A 20 -33.69 -4.29 -0.05
C ILE A 20 -33.94 -5.62 0.68
N ASP A 21 -35.15 -6.17 0.58
CA ASP A 21 -35.50 -7.46 1.18
C ASP A 21 -34.74 -8.63 0.52
N GLU A 22 -34.46 -8.58 -0.79
CA GLU A 22 -33.61 -9.57 -1.46
C GLU A 22 -32.15 -9.51 -0.99
N ILE A 23 -31.62 -8.30 -0.76
CA ILE A 23 -30.28 -8.09 -0.20
C ILE A 23 -30.22 -8.57 1.26
N ALA A 24 -31.25 -8.28 2.06
CA ALA A 24 -31.34 -8.67 3.46
C ALA A 24 -31.56 -10.18 3.66
N ALA A 25 -32.27 -10.84 2.74
CA ALA A 25 -32.55 -12.27 2.79
C ALA A 25 -31.35 -13.17 2.42
N GLY A 26 -30.16 -12.60 2.21
CA GLY A 26 -28.92 -13.37 2.12
C GLY A 26 -28.84 -14.31 0.91
N ARG A 27 -29.63 -14.07 -0.14
CA ARG A 27 -29.53 -14.81 -1.42
C ARG A 27 -28.45 -14.28 -2.36
N GLY A 28 -27.48 -13.53 -1.81
CA GLY A 28 -26.17 -13.39 -2.42
C GLY A 28 -25.39 -14.70 -2.27
N SER A 29 -25.76 -15.75 -3.01
CA SER A 29 -24.86 -16.88 -3.27
C SER A 29 -23.77 -16.47 -4.28
N GLY A 30 -23.18 -15.29 -4.08
CA GLY A 30 -21.83 -15.03 -4.51
C GLY A 30 -20.95 -15.67 -3.46
N LEU A 31 -20.53 -16.90 -3.72
CA LEU A 31 -19.36 -17.48 -3.09
C LEU A 31 -18.33 -16.35 -2.94
N VAL A 32 -18.11 -15.85 -1.72
CA VAL A 32 -16.84 -15.21 -1.43
C VAL A 32 -15.87 -16.36 -1.69
N PRO A 33 -15.06 -16.32 -2.77
CA PRO A 33 -14.11 -17.38 -2.99
C PRO A 33 -13.34 -17.47 -1.69
N GLU A 34 -13.31 -18.67 -1.11
CA GLU A 34 -12.39 -18.97 -0.05
C GLU A 34 -11.05 -18.42 -0.54
N ARG A 35 -10.56 -17.34 0.09
CA ARG A 35 -9.30 -16.70 -0.31
C ARG A 35 -8.25 -17.77 -0.09
N THR A 36 -7.95 -18.50 -1.15
CA THR A 36 -6.81 -19.39 -1.15
C THR A 36 -5.59 -18.52 -0.88
N PRO A 37 -4.54 -19.03 -0.23
CA PRO A 37 -3.29 -18.30 -0.02
C PRO A 37 -2.63 -17.75 -1.31
N MET A 38 -3.22 -18.01 -2.48
CA MET A 38 -2.84 -17.54 -3.82
C MET A 38 -3.36 -16.13 -4.18
N ASP A 39 -4.30 -15.56 -3.43
CA ASP A 39 -4.88 -14.22 -3.73
C ASP A 39 -4.10 -13.05 -3.10
N ASP A 40 -2.86 -13.29 -2.63
CA ASP A 40 -1.96 -12.20 -2.21
C ASP A 40 -1.35 -11.53 -3.46
N PRO A 41 -1.71 -10.28 -3.80
CA PRO A 41 -1.18 -9.57 -4.98
C PRO A 41 0.32 -9.26 -4.88
N TYR A 42 0.98 -9.59 -3.78
CA TYR A 42 2.45 -9.53 -3.62
C TYR A 42 3.15 -10.87 -3.76
N TRP A 43 2.42 -11.97 -3.99
CA TRP A 43 2.99 -13.13 -4.62
C TRP A 43 2.96 -12.84 -6.13
N PRO A 44 4.10 -12.58 -6.82
CA PRO A 44 4.05 -12.69 -8.26
C PRO A 44 3.49 -14.09 -8.55
N ALA A 45 2.57 -14.21 -9.50
CA ALA A 45 2.27 -15.49 -10.12
C ALA A 45 3.58 -15.96 -10.77
N SER A 46 4.51 -16.41 -9.94
CA SER A 46 5.83 -16.85 -10.33
C SER A 46 5.55 -18.15 -11.02
N ASP A 47 5.65 -18.10 -12.34
CA ASP A 47 6.00 -19.21 -13.21
C ASP A 47 6.31 -20.50 -12.44
N TYR A 48 5.26 -21.28 -12.15
CA TYR A 48 5.38 -22.66 -11.67
C TYR A 48 6.08 -23.56 -12.72
N SER A 49 6.45 -22.98 -13.87
CA SER A 49 7.25 -23.54 -14.95
C SER A 49 8.75 -23.55 -14.66
N GLN A 50 9.24 -22.83 -13.65
CA GLN A 50 10.65 -22.88 -13.25
C GLN A 50 10.93 -24.24 -12.59
N PRO A 51 12.00 -24.94 -12.99
CA PRO A 51 12.40 -26.18 -12.32
C PRO A 51 12.64 -25.89 -10.83
N LYS A 52 12.09 -26.75 -9.96
CA LYS A 52 12.32 -26.65 -8.51
C LYS A 52 13.84 -26.73 -8.26
N PRO A 53 14.44 -25.76 -7.56
CA PRO A 53 15.86 -25.82 -7.27
C PRO A 53 16.15 -27.04 -6.39
N SER A 54 17.26 -27.70 -6.68
CA SER A 54 17.81 -28.78 -5.86
C SER A 54 18.22 -28.27 -4.48
N LEU A 55 18.31 -29.19 -3.51
CA LEU A 55 18.77 -28.83 -2.16
C LEU A 55 20.19 -28.25 -2.16
N GLU A 56 21.05 -28.70 -3.08
CA GLU A 56 22.40 -28.15 -3.23
C GLU A 56 22.37 -26.70 -3.71
N GLU A 57 21.52 -26.37 -4.68
CA GLU A 57 21.33 -24.99 -5.15
C GLU A 57 20.79 -24.08 -4.04
N ILE A 58 19.86 -24.57 -3.22
CA ILE A 58 19.31 -23.84 -2.08
C ILE A 58 20.40 -23.56 -1.04
N ARG A 59 21.23 -24.55 -0.69
CA ARG A 59 22.34 -24.38 0.24
C ARG A 59 23.39 -23.41 -0.30
N ALA A 60 23.73 -23.53 -1.58
CA ALA A 60 24.65 -22.61 -2.24
C ALA A 60 24.10 -21.18 -2.25
N GLN A 61 22.80 -21.02 -2.43
CA GLN A 61 22.13 -19.74 -2.35
C GLN A 61 22.18 -19.14 -0.93
N ILE A 62 21.83 -19.90 0.12
CA ILE A 62 21.91 -19.42 1.51
C ILE A 62 23.32 -18.91 1.85
N LYS A 63 24.37 -19.62 1.38
CA LYS A 63 25.75 -19.18 1.56
C LYS A 63 26.05 -17.86 0.84
N ARG A 64 25.67 -17.73 -0.44
CA ARG A 64 25.83 -16.47 -1.20
C ARG A 64 25.10 -15.31 -0.55
N GLU A 65 23.91 -15.57 -0.02
CA GLU A 65 23.10 -14.59 0.70
C GLU A 65 23.79 -14.15 2.00
N GLN A 66 24.32 -15.07 2.79
CA GLN A 66 25.10 -14.75 3.98
C GLN A 66 26.34 -13.92 3.63
N GLU A 67 27.09 -14.31 2.59
CA GLU A 67 28.27 -13.58 2.14
C GLU A 67 27.94 -12.14 1.72
N ALA A 68 26.81 -11.93 1.05
CA ALA A 68 26.33 -10.61 0.66
C ALA A 68 25.97 -9.75 1.88
N VAL A 69 25.28 -10.32 2.87
CA VAL A 69 24.97 -9.63 4.14
C VAL A 69 26.27 -9.31 4.89
N ASP A 70 27.15 -10.28 5.08
CA ASP A 70 28.42 -10.11 5.79
C ASP A 70 29.34 -9.09 5.13
N SER A 71 29.37 -9.06 3.79
CA SER A 71 30.14 -8.07 3.03
C SER A 71 29.65 -6.65 3.31
N ARG A 72 28.32 -6.44 3.38
CA ARG A 72 27.73 -5.14 3.73
C ARG A 72 27.96 -4.78 5.18
N LEU A 73 27.83 -5.72 6.11
CA LEU A 73 28.07 -5.48 7.54
C LEU A 73 29.54 -5.16 7.85
N ARG A 74 30.47 -5.68 7.05
CA ARG A 74 31.93 -5.43 7.18
C ARG A 74 32.42 -4.20 6.43
N SER A 75 31.55 -3.43 5.76
CA SER A 75 31.97 -2.25 4.99
C SER A 75 32.59 -1.15 5.87
N GLY A 76 32.32 -1.16 7.18
CA GLY A 76 32.72 -0.11 8.11
C GLY A 76 31.78 1.10 8.12
N GLU A 77 30.75 1.10 7.27
CA GLU A 77 29.69 2.11 7.25
C GLU A 77 28.59 1.78 8.27
N ASP A 78 27.87 2.81 8.74
CA ASP A 78 26.66 2.61 9.55
C ASP A 78 25.53 2.09 8.65
N VAL A 79 25.16 0.82 8.87
CA VAL A 79 24.18 0.10 8.07
C VAL A 79 22.97 -0.32 8.90
N PHE A 80 21.84 -0.44 8.22
CA PHE A 80 20.53 -0.72 8.78
C PHE A 80 19.88 -1.88 8.05
N VAL A 81 19.01 -2.60 8.76
CA VAL A 81 18.31 -3.78 8.25
C VAL A 81 16.83 -3.50 8.16
N ILE A 82 16.24 -3.77 6.99
CA ILE A 82 14.80 -3.77 6.78
C ILE A 82 14.36 -5.18 6.38
N THR A 83 13.41 -5.73 7.13
CA THR A 83 12.78 -7.01 6.77
C THR A 83 11.79 -6.78 5.63
N ALA A 84 11.66 -7.74 4.72
CA ALA A 84 10.72 -7.67 3.58
C ALA A 84 9.22 -7.65 3.97
N SER A 85 8.89 -7.41 5.24
CA SER A 85 7.50 -7.26 5.69
C SER A 85 6.98 -5.87 5.31
N GLY A 86 5.69 -5.78 4.92
CA GLY A 86 5.11 -4.56 4.33
C GLY A 86 5.23 -3.28 5.16
N ALA A 87 5.49 -3.41 6.48
CA ALA A 87 5.97 -2.30 7.28
C ALA A 87 7.51 -2.23 7.15
N ARG A 88 8.02 -1.23 6.42
CA ARG A 88 9.46 -0.92 6.29
C ARG A 88 10.06 -0.50 7.64
N ARG A 89 10.16 -1.45 8.57
CA ARG A 89 10.69 -1.23 9.90
C ARG A 89 12.20 -1.34 9.84
N VAL A 90 12.88 -0.31 10.33
CA VAL A 90 14.33 -0.20 10.27
C VAL A 90 14.94 -0.65 11.59
N HIS A 91 15.89 -1.56 11.51
CA HIS A 91 16.61 -2.14 12.63
C HIS A 91 18.11 -1.89 12.53
N ARG A 92 18.80 -1.92 13.66
CA ARG A 92 20.25 -2.14 13.67
C ARG A 92 20.54 -3.61 13.38
N PRO A 93 21.67 -3.96 12.74
CA PRO A 93 22.03 -5.34 12.45
C PRO A 93 22.02 -6.27 13.68
N GLY A 94 22.46 -5.76 14.83
CA GLY A 94 22.47 -6.52 16.10
C GLY A 94 21.12 -6.60 16.82
N CYS A 95 20.03 -6.12 16.24
CA CYS A 95 18.72 -6.19 16.88
C CYS A 95 18.20 -7.63 16.87
N TRP A 96 17.81 -8.14 18.05
CA TRP A 96 17.32 -9.51 18.20
C TRP A 96 16.13 -9.86 17.29
N HIS A 97 15.27 -8.88 16.97
CA HIS A 97 14.12 -9.06 16.07
C HIS A 97 14.50 -9.41 14.64
N VAL A 98 15.71 -9.03 14.18
CA VAL A 98 16.17 -9.29 12.81
C VAL A 98 17.35 -10.27 12.78
N ARG A 99 17.80 -10.76 13.94
CA ARG A 99 18.94 -11.67 14.04
C ARG A 99 18.77 -12.89 13.13
N HIS A 100 17.62 -13.55 13.17
CA HIS A 100 17.30 -14.69 12.30
C HIS A 100 17.15 -14.33 10.81
N THR A 101 17.07 -13.04 10.47
CA THR A 101 17.04 -12.61 9.07
C THR A 101 18.45 -12.26 8.57
N VAL A 102 19.29 -11.71 9.46
CA VAL A 102 20.67 -11.29 9.19
C VAL A 102 21.64 -12.49 9.22
N ASP A 103 21.48 -13.37 10.21
CA ASP A 103 22.21 -14.63 10.30
C ASP A 103 21.42 -15.72 9.58
N ARG A 104 21.66 -15.81 8.26
CA ARG A 104 21.08 -16.80 7.37
C ARG A 104 21.56 -18.20 7.72
N THR A 105 22.78 -18.33 8.24
CA THR A 105 23.33 -19.64 8.61
C THR A 105 22.58 -20.21 9.81
N GLU A 106 22.42 -19.41 10.88
CA GLU A 106 21.65 -19.79 12.06
C GLU A 106 20.18 -20.06 11.70
N ALA A 107 19.57 -19.23 10.86
CA ALA A 107 18.17 -19.37 10.47
C ALA A 107 17.86 -20.63 9.64
N TRP A 108 18.85 -21.14 8.89
CA TRP A 108 18.69 -22.26 7.97
C TRP A 108 19.59 -23.45 8.32
N ASP A 109 20.08 -23.51 9.55
CA ASP A 109 21.03 -24.52 10.02
C ASP A 109 20.54 -25.95 9.74
N MET A 110 19.26 -26.24 9.98
CA MET A 110 18.66 -27.56 9.71
C MET A 110 18.74 -27.96 8.23
N VAL A 111 18.58 -27.01 7.31
CA VAL A 111 18.66 -27.23 5.86
C VAL A 111 20.10 -27.44 5.43
N LEU A 112 21.01 -26.62 5.98
CA LEU A 112 22.44 -26.71 5.74
C LEU A 112 23.01 -28.04 6.22
N GLN A 113 22.54 -28.53 7.38
CA GLN A 113 22.94 -29.81 7.97
C GLN A 113 22.22 -31.02 7.35
N GLY A 114 21.16 -30.81 6.57
CA GLY A 114 20.45 -31.86 5.83
C GLY A 114 19.47 -32.68 6.65
N TYR A 115 18.98 -32.11 7.75
CA TYR A 115 18.07 -32.79 8.66
C TYR A 115 16.60 -32.81 8.19
N GLU A 116 16.21 -32.01 7.19
CA GLU A 116 14.81 -31.93 6.74
C GLU A 116 14.63 -31.85 5.22
N THR A 117 13.46 -32.33 4.78
CA THR A 117 12.93 -32.08 3.44
C THR A 117 12.20 -30.74 3.46
N LEU A 118 12.70 -29.75 2.73
CA LEU A 118 12.04 -28.45 2.59
C LEU A 118 10.66 -28.62 1.95
N ARG A 119 9.62 -28.10 2.61
CA ARG A 119 8.29 -28.02 1.98
C ARG A 119 8.28 -26.81 1.04
N PRO A 120 7.44 -26.81 -0.01
CA PRO A 120 7.33 -25.66 -0.91
C PRO A 120 7.01 -24.33 -0.20
N ALA A 121 6.26 -24.37 0.91
CA ALA A 121 5.99 -23.19 1.74
C ALA A 121 7.24 -22.62 2.43
N ASP A 122 8.21 -23.48 2.78
CA ASP A 122 9.44 -23.07 3.43
C ASP A 122 10.36 -22.33 2.44
N LEU A 123 10.28 -22.67 1.14
CA LEU A 123 11.02 -21.98 0.07
C LEU A 123 10.66 -20.49 -0.03
N GLY A 124 9.38 -20.13 0.16
CA GLY A 124 8.96 -18.73 0.17
C GLY A 124 9.62 -17.88 1.26
N MET A 125 10.01 -18.52 2.37
CA MET A 125 10.74 -17.87 3.46
C MET A 125 12.25 -17.86 3.22
N VAL A 126 12.80 -18.86 2.52
CA VAL A 126 14.20 -18.86 2.06
C VAL A 126 14.46 -17.60 1.24
N TYR A 127 13.55 -17.19 0.35
CA TYR A 127 13.86 -16.13 -0.62
C TYR A 127 13.76 -14.69 -0.12
N ARG A 128 13.29 -14.43 1.11
CA ARG A 128 13.15 -13.06 1.60
C ARG A 128 14.46 -12.57 2.24
N MET A 129 15.35 -12.08 1.38
CA MET A 129 16.57 -11.41 1.78
C MET A 129 16.29 -10.15 2.62
N PRO A 130 17.03 -9.92 3.72
CA PRO A 130 17.00 -8.61 4.37
C PRO A 130 17.59 -7.56 3.43
N HIS A 131 17.01 -6.38 3.43
CA HIS A 131 17.66 -5.23 2.82
C HIS A 131 18.64 -4.63 3.82
N VAL A 132 19.94 -4.66 3.49
CA VAL A 132 20.98 -3.98 4.25
C VAL A 132 21.30 -2.66 3.55
N LEU A 133 20.92 -1.56 4.18
CA LEU A 133 20.95 -0.21 3.60
C LEU A 133 21.85 0.70 4.45
N SER A 134 22.58 1.61 3.81
CA SER A 134 23.25 2.71 4.49
C SER A 134 22.25 3.71 5.08
N ARG A 135 22.70 4.61 5.96
CA ARG A 135 21.88 5.73 6.45
C ARG A 135 21.22 6.50 5.31
N GLN A 136 21.99 6.88 4.29
CA GLN A 136 21.50 7.68 3.18
C GLN A 136 20.42 6.94 2.39
N GLU A 137 20.60 5.64 2.15
CA GLU A 137 19.61 4.80 1.47
C GLU A 137 18.31 4.68 2.27
N VAL A 138 18.40 4.56 3.60
CA VAL A 138 17.22 4.55 4.47
C VAL A 138 16.50 5.90 4.44
N GLU A 139 17.23 7.01 4.56
CA GLU A 139 16.64 8.34 4.53
C GLU A 139 16.11 8.71 3.14
N ALA A 140 16.58 8.07 2.08
CA ALA A 140 15.99 8.19 0.74
C ALA A 140 14.64 7.45 0.61
N LEU A 141 14.28 6.56 1.55
CA LEU A 141 13.00 5.86 1.48
C LEU A 141 11.83 6.83 1.63
N ASN A 142 10.78 6.57 0.85
CA ASN A 142 9.51 7.30 0.92
C ASN A 142 8.85 7.22 2.29
N SER A 143 8.92 6.08 2.95
CA SER A 143 8.45 5.90 4.32
C SER A 143 9.22 4.81 5.03
N TYR A 144 9.30 4.94 6.35
CA TYR A 144 9.81 3.91 7.25
C TYR A 144 9.33 4.16 8.68
N VAL A 145 9.45 3.15 9.53
CA VAL A 145 9.30 3.27 10.99
C VAL A 145 10.54 2.70 11.64
N THR A 146 11.07 3.35 12.66
CA THR A 146 12.20 2.81 13.42
C THR A 146 11.75 1.73 14.38
N CYS A 147 12.58 0.69 14.52
CA CYS A 147 12.41 -0.25 15.61
C CYS A 147 12.62 0.47 16.95
N GLN A 148 11.60 0.42 17.81
CA GLN A 148 11.63 1.04 19.14
C GLN A 148 12.61 0.35 20.10
N VAL A 149 12.94 -0.92 19.85
CA VAL A 149 13.86 -1.68 20.71
C VAL A 149 15.32 -1.29 20.46
N CYS A 150 15.76 -1.28 19.20
CA CYS A 150 17.15 -0.96 18.88
C CYS A 150 17.40 0.51 18.55
N ALA A 151 16.33 1.32 18.45
CA ALA A 151 16.34 2.76 18.23
C ALA A 151 17.50 3.23 17.32
N PRO A 152 17.46 2.92 16.00
CA PRO A 152 18.62 2.98 15.12
C PRO A 152 19.36 4.33 15.07
N GLY A 153 18.73 5.44 15.49
CA GLY A 153 19.34 6.76 15.53
C GLY A 153 19.22 7.54 14.22
N LEU A 154 18.20 7.23 13.41
CA LEU A 154 17.84 7.94 12.19
C LEU A 154 17.20 9.30 12.49
N ASP A 155 17.05 10.13 11.46
CA ASP A 155 16.57 11.51 11.61
C ASP A 155 15.10 11.55 12.04
N HIS A 156 14.34 10.51 11.71
CA HIS A 156 12.94 10.35 12.11
C HIS A 156 12.70 9.02 12.80
N GLN A 157 11.82 9.00 13.81
CA GLN A 157 11.29 7.74 14.36
C GLN A 157 10.24 7.10 13.42
N ARG A 158 9.57 7.95 12.64
CA ARG A 158 8.63 7.52 11.60
C ARG A 158 8.70 8.53 10.47
N LYS A 159 9.15 8.08 9.30
CA LYS A 159 9.01 8.81 8.06
C LYS A 159 7.71 8.37 7.40
N LYS A 160 6.70 9.24 7.40
CA LYS A 160 5.48 9.01 6.63
C LYS A 160 5.74 9.43 5.18
N PHE A 161 5.22 8.66 4.24
CA PHE A 161 5.27 9.04 2.85
C PHE A 161 4.28 10.16 2.60
N THR A 162 4.81 11.37 2.54
CA THR A 162 4.16 12.45 1.82
C THR A 162 4.49 12.22 0.35
N PHE A 163 3.61 11.52 -0.39
CA PHE A 163 3.59 11.79 -1.82
C PHE A 163 3.49 13.32 -1.98
N PRO A 164 4.15 13.95 -2.96
CA PRO A 164 3.59 15.16 -3.51
C PRO A 164 2.20 14.74 -3.99
N VAL A 165 1.19 15.06 -3.20
CA VAL A 165 -0.18 14.64 -3.47
C VAL A 165 -0.48 15.21 -4.83
N ARG A 166 -0.63 14.33 -5.83
CA ARG A 166 -0.77 14.78 -7.20
C ARG A 166 -2.03 15.64 -7.28
N PRO A 167 -1.96 16.86 -7.85
CA PRO A 167 -3.14 17.69 -8.01
C PRO A 167 -4.20 16.91 -8.78
N MET A 168 -5.41 16.90 -8.24
CA MET A 168 -6.59 16.23 -8.78
C MET A 168 -7.54 17.29 -9.31
N LEU A 169 -8.12 17.06 -10.48
CA LEU A 169 -9.17 17.93 -11.02
C LEU A 169 -10.37 17.94 -10.07
N ALA A 170 -11.00 19.10 -9.90
CA ALA A 170 -12.21 19.27 -9.10
C ALA A 170 -13.29 18.25 -9.50
N LEU A 171 -13.44 18.00 -10.81
CA LEU A 171 -14.40 17.03 -11.35
C LEU A 171 -14.18 15.57 -10.94
N SER A 172 -13.00 15.24 -10.44
CA SER A 172 -12.69 13.91 -9.91
C SER A 172 -13.08 13.78 -8.43
N PHE A 173 -13.63 14.82 -7.81
CA PHE A 173 -14.12 14.76 -6.45
C PHE A 173 -15.39 13.89 -6.37
N GLY A 174 -15.35 12.89 -5.48
CA GLY A 174 -16.48 12.01 -5.17
C GLY A 174 -16.73 11.95 -3.67
N ALA A 175 -17.75 11.20 -3.27
CA ALA A 175 -18.15 11.04 -1.88
C ALA A 175 -17.01 10.53 -0.97
N GLN A 176 -16.10 9.71 -1.51
CA GLN A 176 -14.94 9.19 -0.79
C GLN A 176 -13.90 10.25 -0.39
N HIS A 177 -14.01 11.47 -0.92
CA HIS A 177 -13.12 12.59 -0.60
C HIS A 177 -13.68 13.52 0.47
N VAL A 178 -14.97 13.42 0.81
CA VAL A 178 -15.58 14.25 1.85
C VAL A 178 -14.85 14.03 3.19
N GLY A 179 -14.55 15.12 3.88
CA GLY A 179 -13.79 15.16 5.13
C GLY A 179 -12.26 15.20 4.96
N ARG A 180 -11.72 15.09 3.74
CA ARG A 180 -10.29 15.27 3.46
C ARG A 180 -9.93 16.76 3.38
N ALA A 181 -8.72 17.11 3.78
CA ALA A 181 -8.22 18.48 3.66
C ALA A 181 -7.90 18.79 2.18
N VAL A 182 -8.36 19.95 1.71
CA VAL A 182 -8.19 20.43 0.34
C VAL A 182 -7.20 21.59 0.35
N PHE A 183 -6.24 21.54 -0.56
CA PHE A 183 -5.27 22.61 -0.78
C PHE A 183 -5.29 23.05 -2.25
N THR A 184 -4.89 24.28 -2.54
CA THR A 184 -4.58 24.71 -3.91
C THR A 184 -3.35 23.96 -4.45
N GLU A 185 -3.08 24.08 -5.74
CA GLU A 185 -1.86 23.52 -6.34
C GLU A 185 -0.59 24.18 -5.77
N GLU A 186 -0.68 25.43 -5.34
CA GLU A 186 0.37 26.20 -4.66
C GLU A 186 0.52 25.86 -3.17
N GLY A 187 -0.38 25.05 -2.62
CA GLY A 187 -0.33 24.58 -1.22
C GLY A 187 -1.09 25.44 -0.21
N GLU A 188 -1.95 26.37 -0.65
CA GLU A 188 -2.82 27.12 0.27
C GLU A 188 -3.96 26.22 0.76
N GLU A 189 -4.18 26.18 2.08
CA GLU A 189 -5.25 25.36 2.66
C GLU A 189 -6.63 25.98 2.44
N LEU A 190 -7.52 25.22 1.81
CA LEU A 190 -8.91 25.59 1.58
C LEU A 190 -9.85 25.00 2.65
N GLY A 191 -9.35 24.14 3.54
CA GLY A 191 -10.11 23.46 4.60
C GLY A 191 -10.56 22.05 4.21
N ALA A 192 -11.42 21.43 5.03
CA ALA A 192 -11.90 20.08 4.74
C ALA A 192 -13.04 20.10 3.71
N LEU A 193 -13.02 19.18 2.74
CA LEU A 193 -14.09 19.05 1.74
C LEU A 193 -15.40 18.65 2.42
N VAL A 194 -16.42 19.50 2.31
CA VAL A 194 -17.75 19.24 2.87
C VAL A 194 -18.65 18.60 1.82
N SER A 195 -18.64 19.18 0.61
CA SER A 195 -19.41 18.64 -0.52
C SER A 195 -18.81 19.08 -1.85
N HIS A 196 -19.12 18.33 -2.90
CA HIS A 196 -18.77 18.68 -4.26
C HIS A 196 -19.96 18.40 -5.17
N GLN A 197 -20.32 19.37 -6.02
CA GLN A 197 -21.39 19.25 -6.99
C GLN A 197 -20.86 19.48 -8.39
N ARG A 198 -21.19 18.58 -9.30
CA ARG A 198 -20.94 18.72 -10.73
C ARG A 198 -22.25 19.07 -11.42
N ILE A 199 -22.29 20.22 -12.07
CA ILE A 199 -23.44 20.69 -12.83
C ILE A 199 -23.08 20.61 -14.31
N VAL A 200 -23.83 19.82 -15.07
CA VAL A 200 -23.66 19.72 -16.52
C VAL A 200 -24.76 20.56 -17.18
N THR A 201 -24.38 21.61 -17.91
CA THR A 201 -25.28 22.49 -18.65
C THR A 201 -25.05 22.34 -20.16
N ALA A 202 -25.91 22.94 -20.97
CA ALA A 202 -25.73 22.98 -22.43
C ALA A 202 -24.42 23.70 -22.84
N ASP A 203 -23.98 24.66 -22.01
CA ASP A 203 -22.79 25.49 -22.27
C ASP A 203 -21.49 24.88 -21.72
N GLY A 204 -21.56 23.77 -20.98
CA GLY A 204 -20.38 23.09 -20.45
C GLY A 204 -20.58 22.44 -19.08
N ILE A 205 -19.47 22.23 -18.37
CA ILE A 205 -19.47 21.68 -17.01
C ILE A 205 -19.12 22.81 -16.05
N ARG A 206 -19.85 22.89 -14.93
CA ARG A 206 -19.52 23.72 -13.77
C ARG A 206 -19.29 22.82 -12.57
N SER A 207 -18.37 23.20 -11.71
CA SER A 207 -18.09 22.52 -10.47
C SER A 207 -18.25 23.48 -9.29
N ILE A 208 -18.94 23.04 -8.25
CA ILE A 208 -19.08 23.76 -6.98
C ILE A 208 -18.43 22.90 -5.91
N THR A 209 -17.33 23.41 -5.34
CA THR A 209 -16.57 22.75 -4.29
C THR A 209 -16.75 23.53 -3.00
N THR A 210 -17.42 22.92 -2.02
CA THR A 210 -17.59 23.52 -0.68
C THR A 210 -16.65 22.87 0.30
N THR A 211 -15.82 23.68 0.93
CA THR A 211 -14.95 23.30 2.04
C THR A 211 -15.46 23.91 3.35
N THR A 212 -14.79 23.62 4.46
CA THR A 212 -15.11 24.24 5.76
C THR A 212 -14.81 25.74 5.82
N LEU A 213 -13.94 26.24 4.94
CA LEU A 213 -13.55 27.66 4.94
C LEU A 213 -14.28 28.47 3.87
N GLN A 214 -14.63 27.87 2.74
CA GLN A 214 -15.22 28.60 1.62
C GLN A 214 -15.97 27.71 0.62
N THR A 215 -16.68 28.35 -0.30
CA THR A 215 -17.26 27.70 -1.48
C THR A 215 -16.64 28.29 -2.73
N LEU A 216 -16.11 27.42 -3.57
CA LEU A 216 -15.45 27.76 -4.83
C LEU A 216 -16.30 27.24 -5.98
N GLU A 217 -16.49 28.09 -6.98
CA GLU A 217 -17.17 27.73 -8.21
C GLU A 217 -16.19 27.90 -9.37
N GLY A 218 -16.21 26.95 -10.30
CA GLY A 218 -15.45 27.07 -11.53
C GLY A 218 -15.88 26.11 -12.64
N ASP A 219 -15.05 25.96 -13.67
CA ASP A 219 -15.34 25.17 -14.87
C ASP A 219 -15.06 23.66 -14.69
N GLY A 220 -14.54 23.27 -13.53
CA GLY A 220 -14.22 21.89 -13.17
C GLY A 220 -12.82 21.45 -13.60
N THR A 221 -12.07 22.30 -14.31
CA THR A 221 -10.69 22.04 -14.68
C THR A 221 -9.69 22.48 -13.61
N GLU A 222 -10.18 23.11 -12.53
CA GLU A 222 -9.36 23.49 -11.38
C GLU A 222 -8.70 22.26 -10.77
N LYS A 223 -7.46 22.42 -10.33
CA LYS A 223 -6.70 21.36 -9.67
C LYS A 223 -6.53 21.66 -8.19
N TYR A 224 -6.76 20.64 -7.38
CA TYR A 224 -6.64 20.71 -5.94
C TYR A 224 -5.86 19.52 -5.41
N VAL A 225 -5.21 19.71 -4.28
CA VAL A 225 -4.47 18.68 -3.56
C VAL A 225 -5.32 18.18 -2.39
N LEU A 226 -5.54 16.85 -2.31
CA LEU A 226 -6.33 16.23 -1.23
C LEU A 226 -5.42 15.49 -0.23
N ALA A 227 -5.27 16.03 0.98
CA ALA A 227 -4.53 15.35 2.04
C ALA A 227 -5.45 14.52 2.95
N PRO A 228 -4.98 13.37 3.48
CA PRO A 228 -5.67 12.68 4.56
C PRO A 228 -5.88 13.61 5.76
N LYS A 229 -7.01 13.46 6.45
CA LYS A 229 -7.36 14.24 7.65
C LYS A 229 -6.31 14.17 8.77
N GLU A 230 -5.46 13.13 8.76
CA GLU A 230 -4.41 12.87 9.77
C GLU A 230 -3.02 13.40 9.39
N SER A 231 -2.92 14.23 8.35
CA SER A 231 -1.66 14.84 7.89
C SER A 231 -1.41 16.25 8.44
N LEU A 232 -2.22 16.72 9.39
CA LEU A 232 -2.01 17.95 10.16
C LEU A 232 -1.79 17.60 11.64
#